data_AF-A0A811UCQ8-F1
#
_entry.id   AF-A0A811UCQ8-F1
#
_cell.length_a   1.000
_cell.length_b   1.000
_cell.length_c   1.000
_cell.angle_alpha   90.00
_cell.angle_beta   90.00
_cell.angle_gamma   90.00
#
_symmetry.space_group_name_H-M   'P 1'
#
loop_
_entity.id
_entity.type
_entity.pdbx_description
1 polymer ?
#
loop_
_entity_poly.entity_id
_entity_poly.type
_entity_poly.pdbx_seq_one_letter_code
_entity_poly.pdbx_strand_id
1 'polypeptide(L)'
;MRAAHARNDKIAQFRKKKELEEFVKKMKLAVRNKSVDEEVRREFFIKFLNKSIIDANEELDSIKLEKQMVDMRAMNIAGGNKPNQNFADVAAITNTEQAEHSHRNHHHHQQPKRKPMQPFIITRNSAQKAVFGAGYPSLPVMTVDEFYDQRVRDGVFPDEEKVAKMNRDQAIAAAQDPNEKEDQEKAIEEVQIENDDPEYLERMRRMDEYKDVVRRGDGNRYNRS
;
A
#
# COMPACT_ATOMS: atom_id res chain seq x y z
N MET A 1 -26.48 13.36 12.17
CA MET A 1 -27.31 14.13 11.22
C MET A 1 -26.51 15.08 10.29
N ARG A 2 -25.47 15.81 10.75
CA ARG A 2 -24.71 16.77 9.90
C ARG A 2 -24.14 16.22 8.58
N ALA A 3 -23.61 14.99 8.56
CA ALA A 3 -23.02 14.41 7.35
C ALA A 3 -24.05 14.13 6.24
N ALA A 4 -25.29 13.78 6.60
CA ALA A 4 -26.36 13.53 5.64
C ALA A 4 -26.83 14.84 4.97
N HIS A 5 -26.95 15.92 5.74
CA HIS A 5 -27.28 17.25 5.22
C HIS A 5 -26.19 17.76 4.27
N ALA A 6 -24.92 17.70 4.67
CA ALA A 6 -23.80 18.14 3.83
C ALA A 6 -23.74 17.40 2.48
N ARG A 7 -24.01 16.08 2.47
CA ARG A 7 -24.10 15.31 1.22
C ARG A 7 -25.27 15.78 0.35
N ASN A 8 -26.44 15.96 0.94
CA ASN A 8 -27.63 16.39 0.21
C ASN A 8 -27.45 17.79 -0.38
N ASP A 9 -26.81 18.70 0.34
CA ASP A 9 -26.50 20.06 -0.14
C ASP A 9 -25.55 20.02 -1.35
N LYS A 10 -24.52 19.16 -1.30
CA LYS A 10 -23.59 18.97 -2.42
C LYS A 10 -24.28 18.39 -3.65
N ILE A 11 -25.23 17.46 -3.46
CA ILE A 11 -26.05 16.91 -4.54
C ILE A 11 -26.95 17.99 -5.15
N ALA A 12 -27.58 18.83 -4.32
CA ALA A 12 -28.43 19.92 -4.78
C ALA A 12 -27.64 20.97 -5.58
N GLN A 13 -26.46 21.37 -5.09
CA GLN A 13 -25.55 22.28 -5.78
C GLN A 13 -25.10 21.72 -7.14
N PHE A 14 -24.71 20.44 -7.17
CA PHE A 14 -24.31 19.77 -8.41
C PHE A 14 -25.44 19.76 -9.44
N ARG A 15 -26.67 19.43 -9.03
CA ARG A 15 -27.84 19.43 -9.92
C ARG A 15 -28.11 20.83 -10.48
N LYS A 16 -28.08 21.86 -9.63
CA LYS A 16 -28.27 23.26 -10.03
C LYS A 16 -27.18 23.72 -11.01
N LYS A 17 -25.91 23.39 -10.74
CA LYS A 17 -24.79 23.70 -11.64
C LYS A 17 -24.98 23.04 -13.00
N LYS A 18 -25.34 21.76 -13.02
CA LYS A 18 -25.57 20.99 -14.25
C LYS A 18 -26.71 21.58 -15.09
N GLU A 19 -27.81 21.99 -14.47
CA GLU A 19 -28.93 22.63 -15.16
C GLU A 19 -28.51 23.96 -15.81
N LEU A 20 -27.76 24.80 -15.08
CA LEU A 20 -27.23 26.05 -15.62
C LEU A 20 -26.25 25.80 -16.78
N GLU A 21 -25.42 24.77 -16.68
CA GLU A 21 -24.48 24.38 -17.74
C GLU A 21 -25.19 23.93 -19.02
N GLU A 22 -26.21 23.09 -18.90
CA GLU A 22 -27.00 22.62 -20.04
C GLU A 22 -27.72 23.79 -20.72
N PHE A 23 -28.31 24.71 -19.95
CA PHE A 23 -28.95 25.90 -20.48
C PHE A 23 -27.96 26.81 -21.21
N VAL A 24 -26.83 27.12 -20.58
CA VAL A 24 -25.78 27.94 -21.19
C VAL A 24 -25.26 27.27 -22.46
N LYS A 25 -25.04 25.95 -22.45
CA LYS A 25 -24.55 25.21 -23.63
C LYS A 25 -25.54 25.30 -24.80
N LYS A 26 -26.84 25.13 -24.53
CA LYS A 26 -27.89 25.18 -25.56
C LYS A 26 -28.03 26.57 -26.17
N MET A 27 -28.03 27.61 -25.33
CA MET A 27 -28.31 28.98 -25.76
C MET A 27 -27.08 29.75 -26.25
N LYS A 28 -25.86 29.23 -26.05
CA LYS A 28 -24.59 29.88 -26.45
C LYS A 28 -24.54 30.26 -27.93
N LEU A 29 -25.01 29.38 -28.81
CA LEU A 29 -25.01 29.64 -30.26
C LEU A 29 -26.13 30.60 -30.65
N ALA A 30 -27.30 30.48 -30.04
CA ALA A 30 -28.44 31.36 -30.30
C ALA A 30 -28.09 32.81 -29.95
N VAL A 31 -27.56 33.06 -28.74
CA VAL A 31 -27.22 34.41 -28.26
C VAL A 31 -26.10 35.08 -29.06
N ARG A 32 -25.24 34.29 -29.73
CA ARG A 32 -24.22 34.83 -30.65
C ARG A 32 -24.83 35.54 -31.86
N ASN A 33 -26.04 35.15 -32.25
CA ASN A 33 -26.76 35.80 -33.34
C ASN A 33 -27.47 37.05 -32.83
N LYS A 34 -27.25 38.19 -33.49
CA LYS A 34 -27.78 39.50 -33.09
C LYS A 34 -29.31 39.62 -33.21
N SER A 35 -29.95 38.67 -33.88
CA SER A 35 -31.40 38.60 -34.11
C SER A 35 -32.20 38.02 -32.95
N VAL A 36 -31.55 37.57 -31.87
CA VAL A 36 -32.25 37.01 -30.70
C VAL A 36 -32.81 38.13 -29.82
N ASP A 37 -34.04 37.93 -29.35
CA ASP A 37 -34.73 38.80 -28.41
C ASP A 37 -33.86 39.18 -27.21
N GLU A 38 -33.97 40.45 -26.78
CA GLU A 38 -33.19 40.98 -25.66
C GLU A 38 -33.50 40.27 -24.35
N GLU A 39 -34.76 39.85 -24.12
CA GLU A 39 -35.14 39.13 -22.90
C GLU A 39 -34.45 37.76 -22.82
N VAL A 40 -34.38 37.04 -23.93
CA VAL A 40 -33.70 35.74 -24.03
C VAL A 40 -32.20 35.89 -23.82
N ARG A 41 -31.61 36.96 -24.37
CA ARG A 41 -30.20 37.30 -24.18
C ARG A 41 -29.91 37.64 -22.71
N ARG A 42 -30.79 38.40 -22.07
CA ARG A 42 -30.68 38.75 -20.65
C ARG A 42 -30.76 37.52 -19.76
N GLU A 43 -31.72 36.63 -19.99
CA GLU A 43 -31.86 35.39 -19.23
C GLU A 43 -30.60 34.52 -19.34
N PHE A 44 -30.04 34.42 -20.55
CA PHE A 44 -28.78 33.72 -20.77
C PHE A 44 -27.63 34.29 -19.94
N PHE A 45 -27.41 35.61 -19.96
CA PHE A 45 -26.32 36.21 -19.21
C PHE A 45 -26.52 36.13 -17.70
N ILE A 46 -27.76 36.23 -17.20
CA ILE A 46 -28.06 36.02 -15.78
C ILE A 46 -27.70 34.59 -15.35
N LYS A 47 -28.12 33.59 -16.13
CA LYS A 47 -27.79 32.18 -15.85
C LYS A 47 -26.29 31.90 -15.98
N PHE A 48 -25.63 32.53 -16.95
CA PHE A 48 -24.17 32.45 -17.13
C PHE A 48 -23.42 33.01 -15.91
N LEU A 49 -23.79 34.20 -15.43
CA LEU A 49 -23.19 34.80 -14.24
C LEU A 49 -23.40 33.93 -13.00
N ASN A 50 -24.61 33.40 -12.80
CA ASN A 50 -24.90 32.48 -11.70
C ASN A 50 -24.02 31.22 -11.75
N LYS A 51 -23.79 30.65 -12.95
CA LYS A 51 -22.85 29.54 -13.13
C LYS A 51 -21.43 29.97 -12.77
N SER A 52 -20.96 31.10 -13.29
CA SER A 52 -19.61 31.61 -13.03
C SER A 52 -19.35 31.90 -11.55
N ILE A 53 -20.36 32.34 -10.80
CA ILE A 53 -20.25 32.52 -9.34
C ILE A 53 -20.03 31.17 -8.65
N ILE A 54 -20.74 30.12 -9.06
CA ILE A 54 -20.57 28.78 -8.50
C ILE A 54 -19.15 28.26 -8.80
N ASP A 55 -18.72 28.36 -10.05
CA ASP A 55 -17.38 27.94 -10.46
C ASP A 55 -16.29 28.69 -9.69
N ALA A 56 -16.39 30.02 -9.57
CA ALA A 56 -15.41 30.83 -8.85
C ALA A 56 -15.30 30.46 -7.36
N ASN A 57 -16.41 30.08 -6.72
CA ASN A 57 -16.38 29.64 -5.33
C ASN A 57 -15.70 28.26 -5.18
N GLU A 58 -15.99 27.32 -6.09
CA GLU A 58 -15.35 25.99 -6.11
C GLU A 58 -13.83 26.10 -6.36
N GLU A 59 -13.43 26.98 -7.28
CA GLU A 59 -12.01 27.27 -7.56
C GLU A 59 -11.34 27.94 -6.35
N LEU A 60 -12.01 28.89 -5.69
CA LEU A 60 -11.48 29.55 -4.51
C LEU A 60 -11.20 28.55 -3.37
N ASP A 61 -12.09 27.59 -3.15
CA ASP A 61 -11.89 26.55 -2.14
C ASP A 61 -10.77 25.59 -2.54
N SER A 62 -10.63 25.26 -3.83
CA SER A 62 -9.53 24.46 -4.35
C SER A 62 -8.17 25.15 -4.13
N ILE A 63 -8.09 26.46 -4.41
CA ILE A 63 -6.88 27.27 -4.19
C ILE A 63 -6.53 27.36 -2.69
N LYS A 64 -7.52 27.49 -1.79
CA LYS A 64 -7.26 27.50 -0.34
C LYS A 64 -6.61 26.19 0.13
N LEU A 65 -7.09 25.05 -0.37
CA LEU A 65 -6.53 23.74 -0.04
C LEU A 65 -5.10 23.60 -0.58
N GLU A 66 -4.87 24.02 -1.83
CA GLU A 66 -3.53 23.99 -2.42
C GLU A 66 -2.55 24.86 -1.64
N LYS A 67 -2.95 26.08 -1.28
CA LYS A 67 -2.12 26.99 -0.47
C LYS A 67 -1.69 26.33 0.84
N GLN A 68 -2.60 25.66 1.56
CA GLN A 68 -2.26 24.94 2.79
C GLN A 68 -1.22 23.84 2.55
N MET A 69 -1.32 23.08 1.45
CA MET A 69 -0.34 22.06 1.11
C MET A 69 1.04 22.65 0.80
N VAL A 70 1.08 23.77 0.08
CA VAL A 70 2.32 24.49 -0.22
C VAL A 70 2.97 25.01 1.06
N ASP A 71 2.20 25.59 1.97
CA ASP A 71 2.70 26.06 3.27
C ASP A 71 3.31 24.91 4.08
N MET A 72 2.63 23.75 4.14
CA MET A 72 3.16 22.54 4.79
C MET A 72 4.46 22.05 4.15
N ARG A 73 4.57 22.11 2.81
CA ARG A 73 5.80 21.76 2.09
C ARG A 73 6.94 22.74 2.41
N ALA A 74 6.66 24.03 2.46
CA ALA A 74 7.62 25.06 2.81
C ALA A 74 8.13 24.87 4.26
N MET A 75 7.23 24.58 5.20
CA MET A 75 7.58 24.27 6.60
C MET A 75 8.47 23.03 6.72
N ASN A 76 8.16 21.96 5.96
CA ASN A 76 8.98 20.74 5.95
C ASN A 76 10.40 20.97 5.40
N ILE A 77 10.55 21.85 4.40
CA ILE A 77 11.86 22.24 3.85
C ILE A 77 12.62 23.12 4.86
N ALA A 78 11.94 24.07 5.50
CA ALA A 78 12.53 24.97 6.49
C ALA A 78 12.95 24.24 7.79
N GLY A 79 12.25 23.17 8.17
CA GLY A 79 12.55 22.31 9.32
C GLY A 79 13.79 21.42 9.18
N GLY A 80 14.63 21.63 8.15
CA GLY A 80 15.91 20.94 8.01
C GLY A 80 15.85 19.58 7.29
N ASN A 81 14.69 19.18 6.77
CA ASN A 81 14.57 17.97 5.97
C ASN A 81 15.05 18.25 4.53
N LYS A 82 16.36 18.45 4.37
CA LYS A 82 16.98 18.64 3.05
C LYS A 82 16.94 17.31 2.27
N PRO A 83 16.57 17.30 0.98
CA PRO A 83 16.69 16.11 0.16
C PRO A 83 18.17 15.72 0.08
N ASN A 84 18.51 14.54 0.60
CA ASN A 84 19.88 14.03 0.66
C ASN A 84 20.35 13.72 -0.77
N GLN A 85 21.23 14.56 -1.34
CA GLN A 85 21.78 14.39 -2.69
C GLN A 85 23.06 13.53 -2.76
N ASN A 86 23.43 12.80 -1.70
CA ASN A 86 24.71 12.09 -1.65
C ASN A 86 24.53 10.57 -1.73
N PHE A 87 24.70 10.00 -2.94
CA PHE A 87 24.77 8.56 -3.23
C PHE A 87 26.15 8.13 -3.78
N ALA A 88 27.26 8.70 -3.30
CA ALA A 88 28.59 8.40 -3.84
C ALA A 88 29.44 7.38 -3.05
N ASP A 89 29.18 7.12 -1.77
CA ASP A 89 30.12 6.32 -0.96
C ASP A 89 29.45 5.10 -0.30
N VAL A 90 29.36 3.99 -1.04
CA VAL A 90 29.00 2.66 -0.50
C VAL A 90 30.06 1.61 -0.88
N ALA A 91 31.33 1.99 -0.83
CA ALA A 91 32.45 1.09 -1.05
C ALA A 91 33.44 1.18 0.11
N ALA A 92 33.15 0.50 1.23
CA ALA A 92 34.13 -0.09 2.15
C ALA A 92 33.45 -0.55 3.45
N ILE A 93 32.93 -1.78 3.48
CA ILE A 93 33.05 -2.64 4.66
C ILE A 93 33.11 -4.10 4.17
N THR A 94 34.31 -4.58 3.88
CA THR A 94 34.62 -6.02 3.75
C THR A 94 35.68 -6.41 4.77
N ASN A 95 35.41 -7.54 5.44
CA ASN A 95 36.31 -8.47 6.13
C ASN A 95 37.03 -8.04 7.41
N THR A 96 36.68 -8.70 8.53
CA THR A 96 37.67 -9.39 9.37
C THR A 96 37.00 -10.50 10.19
N GLU A 97 37.47 -11.74 10.02
CA GLU A 97 37.24 -12.87 10.91
C GLU A 97 38.37 -12.91 11.95
N GLN A 98 38.07 -13.21 13.23
CA GLN A 98 38.77 -14.20 14.07
C GLN A 98 38.19 -14.28 15.51
N ALA A 99 38.32 -15.48 16.07
CA ALA A 99 37.68 -16.09 17.25
C ALA A 99 37.96 -15.45 18.62
N GLU A 100 37.08 -15.73 19.62
CA GLU A 100 37.35 -16.53 20.83
C GLU A 100 36.27 -16.37 21.93
N HIS A 101 35.98 -17.45 22.66
CA HIS A 101 34.99 -17.54 23.75
C HIS A 101 35.60 -17.18 25.12
N SER A 102 34.93 -16.36 25.95
CA SER A 102 34.80 -16.59 27.41
C SER A 102 33.77 -15.69 28.10
N HIS A 103 33.36 -16.10 29.30
CA HIS A 103 32.18 -15.68 30.05
C HIS A 103 32.27 -14.33 30.80
N ARG A 104 31.06 -13.79 31.06
CA ARG A 104 30.68 -12.81 32.10
C ARG A 104 31.19 -11.36 31.94
N ASN A 105 30.30 -10.52 31.41
CA ASN A 105 30.00 -9.23 32.04
C ASN A 105 28.59 -8.76 31.64
N HIS A 106 27.79 -8.34 32.64
CA HIS A 106 26.50 -7.69 32.45
C HIS A 106 26.75 -6.29 31.88
N HIS A 107 26.87 -6.18 30.56
CA HIS A 107 26.80 -4.90 29.86
C HIS A 107 25.37 -4.66 29.40
N HIS A 108 24.84 -3.50 29.77
CA HIS A 108 23.67 -2.90 29.15
C HIS A 108 23.94 -2.81 27.64
N HIS A 109 23.53 -3.83 26.89
CA HIS A 109 23.48 -3.76 25.44
C HIS A 109 22.42 -2.74 25.10
N GLN A 110 22.85 -1.49 24.90
CA GLN A 110 22.13 -0.57 24.05
C GLN A 110 22.03 -1.27 22.70
N GLN A 111 20.87 -1.86 22.43
CA GLN A 111 20.54 -2.37 21.11
C GLN A 111 20.92 -1.28 20.11
N PRO A 112 21.74 -1.57 19.08
CA PRO A 112 22.02 -0.57 18.07
C PRO A 112 20.66 -0.10 17.54
N LYS A 113 20.36 1.19 17.73
CA LYS A 113 19.08 1.76 17.32
C LYS A 113 18.94 1.46 15.83
N ARG A 114 18.02 0.56 15.48
CA ARG A 114 17.80 0.16 14.09
C ARG A 114 17.44 1.43 13.32
N LYS A 115 18.09 1.66 12.19
CA LYS A 115 17.76 2.80 11.32
C LYS A 115 16.25 2.71 11.02
N PRO A 116 15.48 3.80 11.18
CA PRO A 116 14.06 3.77 10.87
C PRO A 116 13.88 3.35 9.42
N MET A 117 12.93 2.44 9.16
CA MET A 117 12.67 1.95 7.80
C MET A 117 12.31 3.12 6.90
N GLN A 118 13.00 3.25 5.78
CA GLN A 118 12.67 4.27 4.79
C GLN A 118 11.46 3.82 3.97
N PRO A 119 10.40 4.65 3.88
CA PRO A 119 9.27 4.36 3.02
C PRO A 119 9.68 4.47 1.55
N PHE A 120 9.18 3.55 0.74
CA PHE A 120 9.36 3.54 -0.72
C PHE A 120 8.00 3.35 -1.41
N ILE A 121 7.89 3.81 -2.65
CA ILE A 121 6.67 3.74 -3.45
C ILE A 121 6.83 2.64 -4.49
N ILE A 122 5.91 1.68 -4.49
CA ILE A 122 5.79 0.67 -5.55
C ILE A 122 4.68 1.09 -6.51
N THR A 123 4.99 1.16 -7.79
CA THR A 123 4.07 1.59 -8.85
C THR A 123 3.80 0.45 -9.82
N ARG A 124 2.62 0.42 -10.45
CA ARG A 124 2.30 -0.68 -11.39
C ARG A 124 3.06 -0.57 -12.71
N ASN A 125 3.32 0.65 -13.17
CA ASN A 125 3.86 0.91 -14.50
C ASN A 125 4.98 1.95 -14.43
N SER A 126 5.89 1.94 -15.40
CA SER A 126 6.99 2.91 -15.52
C SER A 126 6.51 4.37 -15.63
N ALA A 127 5.39 4.61 -16.31
CA ALA A 127 4.78 5.94 -16.39
C ALA A 127 4.38 6.48 -15.00
N GLN A 128 3.84 5.63 -14.14
CA GLN A 128 3.52 6.00 -12.76
C GLN A 128 4.80 6.22 -11.95
N LYS A 129 5.81 5.36 -12.11
CA LYS A 129 7.14 5.55 -11.50
C LYS A 129 7.70 6.94 -11.80
N ALA A 130 7.60 7.41 -13.04
CA ALA A 130 8.07 8.74 -13.44
C ALA A 130 7.25 9.87 -12.79
N VAL A 131 5.91 9.77 -12.80
CA VAL A 131 5.03 10.80 -12.21
C VAL A 131 5.22 10.88 -10.69
N PHE A 132 5.20 9.74 -10.00
CA PHE A 132 5.41 9.69 -8.55
C PHE A 132 6.84 10.06 -8.16
N GLY A 133 7.84 9.70 -8.97
CA GLY A 133 9.22 10.13 -8.77
C GLY A 133 9.40 11.65 -8.91
N ALA A 134 8.72 12.28 -9.87
CA ALA A 134 8.72 13.74 -10.01
C ALA A 134 7.97 14.45 -8.87
N GLY A 135 6.88 13.84 -8.37
CA GLY A 135 6.09 14.37 -7.25
C GLY A 135 6.77 14.22 -5.88
N TYR A 136 7.52 13.13 -5.69
CA TYR A 136 8.19 12.78 -4.43
C TYR A 136 9.67 12.41 -4.65
N PRO A 137 10.53 13.39 -5.01
CA PRO A 137 11.94 13.12 -5.34
C PRO A 137 12.77 12.59 -4.15
N SER A 138 12.24 12.68 -2.92
CA SER A 138 12.89 12.16 -1.72
C SER A 138 12.55 10.70 -1.39
N LEU A 139 11.53 10.11 -2.03
CA LEU A 139 11.14 8.72 -1.77
C LEU A 139 11.63 7.83 -2.93
N PRO A 140 12.28 6.68 -2.64
CA PRO A 140 12.57 5.69 -3.67
C PRO A 140 11.27 5.22 -4.33
N VAL A 141 11.20 5.29 -5.66
CA VAL A 141 10.06 4.80 -6.44
C VAL A 141 10.52 3.69 -7.38
N MET A 142 9.87 2.54 -7.32
CA MET A 142 10.15 1.41 -8.20
C MET A 142 8.85 0.82 -8.76
N THR A 143 8.96 0.00 -9.80
CA THR A 143 7.80 -0.75 -10.31
C THR A 143 7.57 -2.04 -9.52
N VAL A 144 6.38 -2.62 -9.65
CA VAL A 144 6.06 -3.94 -9.07
C VAL A 144 7.05 -5.00 -9.60
N ASP A 145 7.34 -4.98 -10.89
CA ASP A 145 8.25 -5.93 -11.54
C ASP A 145 9.68 -5.78 -10.99
N GLU A 146 10.20 -4.55 -10.95
CA GLU A 146 11.53 -4.26 -10.38
C GLU A 146 11.63 -4.68 -8.91
N PHE A 147 10.55 -4.55 -8.16
CA PHE A 147 10.50 -4.96 -6.76
C PHE A 147 10.50 -6.48 -6.60
N TYR A 148 9.79 -7.19 -7.47
CA TYR A 148 9.81 -8.65 -7.51
C TYR A 148 11.22 -9.16 -7.80
N ASP A 149 11.88 -8.63 -8.83
CA ASP A 149 13.25 -8.99 -9.19
C ASP A 149 14.25 -8.74 -8.05
N GLN A 150 14.12 -7.60 -7.37
CA GLN A 150 14.97 -7.26 -6.23
C GLN A 150 14.78 -8.26 -5.08
N ARG A 151 13.53 -8.61 -4.75
CA ARG A 151 13.19 -9.55 -3.68
C ARG A 151 13.62 -10.98 -3.99
N VAL A 152 13.54 -11.40 -5.24
CA VAL A 152 14.03 -12.70 -5.72
C VAL A 152 15.56 -12.74 -5.59
N ARG A 153 16.25 -11.68 -6.03
CA ARG A 153 17.70 -11.56 -5.89
C ARG A 153 18.17 -11.56 -4.44
N ASP A 154 17.43 -10.92 -3.55
CA ASP A 154 17.68 -10.91 -2.11
C ASP A 154 17.34 -12.25 -1.44
N GLY A 155 16.83 -13.24 -2.19
CA GLY A 155 16.48 -14.58 -1.72
C GLY A 155 15.23 -14.63 -0.85
N VAL A 156 14.45 -13.55 -0.80
CA VAL A 156 13.23 -13.45 0.01
C VAL A 156 12.03 -14.05 -0.71
N PHE A 157 11.96 -13.88 -2.03
CA PHE A 157 10.88 -14.42 -2.85
C PHE A 157 11.35 -15.62 -3.68
N PRO A 158 10.48 -16.63 -3.88
CA PRO A 158 10.77 -17.73 -4.79
C PRO A 158 10.87 -17.23 -6.24
N ASP A 159 11.84 -17.78 -6.96
CA ASP A 159 12.06 -17.53 -8.39
C ASP A 159 10.80 -17.84 -9.22
N GLU A 160 10.65 -17.21 -10.38
CA GLU A 160 9.48 -17.36 -11.26
C GLU A 160 9.17 -18.83 -11.58
N GLU A 161 10.21 -19.65 -11.84
CA GLU A 161 10.04 -21.08 -12.11
C GLU A 161 9.49 -21.84 -10.89
N LYS A 162 9.92 -21.47 -9.69
CA LYS A 162 9.44 -22.08 -8.44
C LYS A 162 7.99 -21.67 -8.17
N VAL A 163 7.64 -20.42 -8.44
CA VAL A 163 6.25 -19.92 -8.35
C VAL A 163 5.36 -20.63 -9.36
N ALA A 164 5.82 -20.82 -10.60
CA ALA A 164 5.07 -21.55 -11.63
C ALA A 164 4.81 -23.01 -11.23
N LYS A 165 5.80 -23.68 -10.62
CA LYS A 165 5.62 -25.03 -10.07
C LYS A 165 4.63 -25.05 -8.91
N MET A 166 4.78 -24.17 -7.92
CA MET A 166 3.86 -24.06 -6.79
C MET A 166 2.41 -23.82 -7.22
N ASN A 167 2.19 -22.92 -8.18
CA ASN A 167 0.85 -22.65 -8.71
C ASN A 167 0.26 -23.87 -9.42
N ARG A 168 1.10 -24.64 -10.12
CA ARG A 168 0.68 -25.89 -10.78
C ARG A 168 0.31 -26.95 -9.75
N ASP A 169 1.12 -27.12 -8.72
CA ASP A 169 0.89 -28.07 -7.64
C ASP A 169 -0.36 -27.72 -6.83
N GLN A 170 -0.59 -26.42 -6.56
CA GLN A 170 -1.83 -25.94 -5.94
C GLN A 170 -3.06 -26.16 -6.82
N ALA A 171 -2.96 -25.92 -8.12
CA ALA A 171 -4.07 -26.18 -9.04
C ALA A 171 -4.43 -27.67 -9.11
N ILE A 172 -3.43 -28.54 -9.13
CA ILE A 172 -3.63 -30.00 -9.06
C ILE A 172 -4.24 -30.39 -7.71
N ALA A 173 -3.74 -29.82 -6.61
CA ALA A 173 -4.24 -30.10 -5.28
C ALA A 173 -5.68 -29.62 -5.04
N ALA A 174 -6.10 -28.52 -5.67
CA ALA A 174 -7.45 -27.97 -5.61
C ALA A 174 -8.45 -28.70 -6.53
N ALA A 175 -7.95 -29.41 -7.55
CA ALA A 175 -8.76 -30.26 -8.43
C ALA A 175 -8.99 -31.66 -7.84
N GLN A 176 -8.24 -32.06 -6.80
CA GLN A 176 -8.49 -33.28 -6.04
C GLN A 176 -9.62 -33.06 -5.03
N ASP A 177 -10.55 -34.00 -4.96
CA ASP A 177 -11.67 -33.96 -4.02
C ASP A 177 -11.12 -34.00 -2.58
N PRO A 178 -11.50 -33.08 -1.68
CA PRO A 178 -11.01 -33.07 -0.31
C PRO A 178 -11.27 -34.38 0.45
N ASN A 179 -12.33 -35.12 0.12
CA ASN A 179 -12.59 -36.42 0.74
C ASN A 179 -11.58 -37.50 0.33
N GLU A 180 -11.11 -37.52 -0.92
CA GLU A 180 -10.18 -38.55 -1.40
C GLU A 180 -8.80 -38.43 -0.74
N LYS A 181 -8.36 -37.21 -0.39
CA LYS A 181 -7.09 -37.01 0.33
C LYS A 181 -7.18 -37.47 1.77
N GLU A 182 -8.28 -37.12 2.45
CA GLU A 182 -8.49 -37.53 3.84
C GLU A 182 -8.61 -39.06 3.96
N ASP A 183 -9.27 -39.70 2.99
CA ASP A 183 -9.38 -41.16 2.94
C ASP A 183 -8.02 -41.84 2.67
N GLN A 184 -7.19 -41.27 1.80
CA GLN A 184 -5.83 -41.79 1.53
C GLN A 184 -4.91 -41.63 2.74
N GLU A 185 -4.95 -40.48 3.41
CA GLU A 185 -4.13 -40.22 4.61
C GLU A 185 -4.53 -41.16 5.76
N LYS A 186 -5.84 -41.36 5.97
CA LYS A 186 -6.34 -42.34 6.96
C LYS A 186 -5.95 -43.77 6.62
N ALA A 187 -6.03 -44.18 5.36
CA ALA A 187 -5.61 -45.52 4.95
C ALA A 187 -4.10 -45.73 5.18
N ILE A 188 -3.27 -44.72 4.94
CA ILE A 188 -1.83 -44.78 5.22
C ILE A 188 -1.57 -44.85 6.74
N GLU A 189 -2.30 -44.07 7.52
CA GLU A 189 -2.21 -44.10 8.98
C GLU A 189 -2.66 -45.45 9.57
N GLU A 190 -3.77 -46.02 9.09
CA GLU A 190 -4.23 -47.36 9.49
C GLU A 190 -3.18 -48.43 9.21
N VAL A 191 -2.51 -48.38 8.05
CA VAL A 191 -1.43 -49.30 7.69
C VAL A 191 -0.19 -49.09 8.57
N GLN A 192 0.15 -47.85 8.92
CA GLN A 192 1.27 -47.55 9.83
C GLN A 192 1.00 -48.04 11.25
N ILE A 193 -0.25 -47.95 11.71
CA ILE A 193 -0.69 -48.47 13.01
C ILE A 193 -0.67 -49.99 13.01
N GLU A 194 -1.22 -50.65 11.97
CA GLU A 194 -1.29 -52.11 11.90
C GLU A 194 0.09 -52.77 11.82
N ASN A 195 1.05 -52.11 11.16
CA ASN A 195 2.43 -52.60 11.03
C ASN A 195 3.36 -52.19 12.19
N ASP A 196 2.84 -51.55 13.24
CA ASP A 196 3.63 -51.03 14.37
C ASP A 196 4.86 -50.22 13.91
N ASP A 197 4.66 -49.29 12.94
CA ASP A 197 5.76 -48.53 12.36
C ASP A 197 6.51 -47.72 13.45
N PRO A 198 7.83 -47.92 13.61
CA PRO A 198 8.58 -47.31 14.71
C PRO A 198 8.58 -45.78 14.67
N GLU A 199 8.56 -45.17 13.46
CA GLU A 199 8.54 -43.72 13.31
C GLU A 199 7.19 -43.12 13.73
N TYR A 200 6.08 -43.77 13.31
CA TYR A 200 4.73 -43.39 13.75
C TYR A 200 4.60 -43.45 15.28
N LEU A 201 5.04 -44.54 15.91
CA LEU A 201 4.98 -44.71 17.37
C LEU A 201 5.87 -43.71 18.14
N GLU A 202 7.04 -43.35 17.61
CA GLU A 202 7.89 -42.33 18.22
C GLU A 202 7.27 -40.94 18.11
N ARG A 203 6.64 -40.62 16.96
CA ARG A 203 5.92 -39.36 16.78
C ARG A 203 4.76 -39.23 17.77
N MET A 204 3.97 -40.29 17.96
CA MET A 204 2.87 -40.32 18.93
C MET A 204 3.37 -40.13 20.36
N ARG A 205 4.44 -40.83 20.74
CA ARG A 205 5.07 -40.65 22.07
C ARG A 205 5.58 -39.22 22.29
N ARG A 206 6.22 -38.60 21.28
CA ARG A 206 6.66 -37.19 21.38
C ARG A 206 5.50 -36.21 21.59
N MET A 207 4.32 -36.49 21.04
CA MET A 207 3.13 -35.66 21.26
C MET A 207 2.61 -35.79 22.69
N ASP A 208 2.61 -37.00 23.25
CA ASP A 208 2.17 -37.26 24.64
C ASP A 208 3.16 -36.76 25.70
N GLU A 209 4.46 -36.84 25.40
CA GLU A 209 5.56 -36.38 26.25
C GLU A 209 5.71 -34.85 26.25
N TYR A 210 5.12 -34.15 25.26
CA TYR A 210 5.18 -32.70 25.19
C TYR A 210 4.45 -32.09 26.41
N LYS A 211 5.22 -31.45 27.29
CA LYS A 211 4.69 -30.65 28.41
C LYS A 211 4.92 -29.18 28.11
N ASP A 212 3.82 -28.43 28.08
CA ASP A 212 3.85 -26.97 28.02
C ASP A 212 4.27 -26.38 29.38
N VAL A 213 5.55 -26.54 29.69
CA VAL A 213 6.20 -25.95 30.89
C VAL A 213 6.75 -24.55 30.60
N VAL A 214 6.33 -23.94 29.49
CA VAL A 214 6.75 -22.59 29.13
C VAL A 214 6.18 -21.63 30.17
N ARG A 215 7.07 -20.93 30.88
CA ARG A 215 6.67 -20.03 31.97
C ARG A 215 5.72 -18.96 31.43
N ARG A 216 4.65 -18.65 32.17
CA ARG A 216 3.74 -17.55 31.80
C ARG A 216 4.53 -16.27 31.52
N GLY A 217 4.50 -15.81 30.27
CA GLY A 217 5.21 -14.61 29.80
C GLY A 217 6.58 -14.85 29.16
N ASP A 218 6.90 -16.09 28.80
CA ASP A 218 8.11 -16.50 28.05
C ASP A 218 7.94 -16.43 26.51
N GLY A 219 6.86 -15.80 26.03
CA GLY A 219 6.67 -15.45 24.62
C GLY A 219 7.55 -14.28 24.17
N ASN A 220 7.43 -13.85 22.91
CA ASN A 220 8.24 -12.79 22.32
C ASN A 220 8.31 -11.52 23.19
N ARG A 221 9.44 -11.33 23.89
CA ARG A 221 9.72 -10.15 24.72
C ARG A 221 10.47 -9.05 23.99
N TYR A 222 10.88 -9.30 22.74
CA TYR A 222 11.80 -8.44 21.99
C TYR A 222 11.10 -7.20 21.38
N ASN A 223 9.79 -7.25 21.20
CA ASN A 223 8.97 -6.16 20.67
C ASN A 223 8.07 -5.53 21.74
N ARG A 224 8.55 -5.40 22.97
CA ARG A 224 7.86 -4.60 23.99
C ARG A 224 8.15 -3.13 23.70
N SER A 225 7.14 -2.45 23.18
CA SER A 225 7.09 -1.00 22.95
C SER A 225 7.55 -0.21 24.16
#